data_AF-A0A831YFZ0-F1
#
_entry.id   AF-A0A831YFZ0-F1
#
_cell.length_a   1.000
_cell.length_b   1.000
_cell.length_c   1.000
_cell.angle_alpha   90.00
_cell.angle_beta   90.00
_cell.angle_gamma   90.00
#
_symmetry.space_group_name_H-M   'P 1'
#
loop_
_entity.id
_entity.type
_entity.pdbx_description
1 polymer ?
#
loop_
_entity_poly.entity_id
_entity_poly.type
_entity_poly.pdbx_seq_one_letter_code
_entity_poly.pdbx_strand_id
1 'polypeptide(L)'
;MSARKMRRYLPALLLYVQRRVGGERGVVVAVRTRDICGMDRRCGRAMHSLMMRLVAKGLARRHKKGVYLIERAAVEEVLSALKEWI
;
A
#
# COMPACT_ATOMS: atom_id res chain seq x y z
N MET A 1 2.82 -6.49 13.59
CA MET A 1 2.85 -7.53 12.53
C MET A 1 4.26 -8.06 12.40
N SER A 2 4.45 -9.38 12.45
CA SER A 2 5.75 -10.03 12.24
C SER A 2 6.21 -9.86 10.79
N ALA A 3 7.52 -9.66 10.56
CA ALA A 3 8.12 -9.47 9.23
C ALA A 3 7.71 -10.56 8.21
N ARG A 4 7.59 -11.83 8.65
CA ARG A 4 7.12 -12.95 7.81
C ARG A 4 5.72 -12.75 7.21
N LYS A 5 4.78 -12.14 7.94
CA LYS A 5 3.43 -11.86 7.39
C LYS A 5 3.46 -10.70 6.40
N MET A 6 4.35 -9.73 6.61
CA MET A 6 4.54 -8.59 5.71
C MET A 6 5.11 -9.07 4.36
N ARG A 7 6.17 -9.89 4.36
CA ARG A 7 6.76 -10.48 3.14
C ARG A 7 5.77 -11.16 2.20
N ARG A 8 4.68 -11.75 2.70
CA ARG A 8 3.70 -12.47 1.87
C ARG A 8 2.77 -11.55 1.08
N TYR A 9 2.52 -10.32 1.55
CA TYR A 9 1.58 -9.38 0.93
C TYR A 9 2.26 -8.16 0.30
N LEU A 10 3.51 -7.89 0.70
CA LEU A 10 4.33 -6.81 0.16
C LEU A 10 4.53 -6.85 -1.36
N PRO A 11 4.83 -8.01 -2.00
CA PRO A 11 5.06 -8.07 -3.44
C PRO A 11 3.82 -7.68 -4.25
N ALA A 12 2.63 -8.06 -3.79
CA ALA A 12 1.37 -7.70 -4.44
C ALA A 12 1.10 -6.20 -4.35
N LEU A 13 1.40 -5.58 -3.19
CA LEU A 13 1.30 -4.15 -3.02
C LEU A 13 2.32 -3.39 -3.90
N LEU A 14 3.56 -3.87 -3.94
CA LEU A 14 4.66 -3.30 -4.72
C LEU A 14 4.31 -3.32 -6.21
N LEU A 15 3.83 -4.46 -6.70
CA LEU A 15 3.37 -4.61 -8.09
C LEU A 15 2.15 -3.72 -8.40
N TYR A 16 1.19 -3.61 -7.47
CA TYR A 16 0.02 -2.76 -7.65
C TYR A 16 0.39 -1.29 -7.76
N VAL A 17 1.25 -0.80 -6.85
CA VAL A 17 1.73 0.59 -6.86
C VAL A 17 2.53 0.85 -8.13
N GLN A 18 3.48 -0.01 -8.50
CA GLN A 18 4.27 0.15 -9.74
C GLN A 18 3.40 0.20 -11.00
N ARG A 19 2.40 -0.69 -11.13
CA ARG A 19 1.50 -0.70 -12.28
C ARG A 19 0.58 0.53 -12.35
N ARG A 20 0.09 1.02 -11.20
CA ARG A 20 -0.78 2.21 -11.15
C ARG A 20 -0.02 3.51 -11.38
N VAL A 21 1.23 3.59 -10.91
CA VAL A 21 2.12 4.74 -11.15
C VAL A 21 2.45 4.87 -12.65
N GLY A 22 2.59 3.76 -13.38
CA GLY A 22 2.78 3.78 -14.83
C GLY A 22 1.51 4.10 -15.65
N GLY A 23 0.31 3.87 -15.11
CA GLY A 23 -0.94 3.90 -15.89
C GLY A 23 -1.93 5.05 -15.62
N GLU A 24 -1.96 5.64 -14.43
CA GLU A 24 -3.02 6.61 -14.05
C GLU A 24 -2.60 8.07 -14.19
N ARG A 25 -3.32 8.90 -14.95
CA ARG A 25 -3.11 10.37 -14.95
C ARG A 25 -3.61 10.96 -13.61
N GLY A 26 -2.76 11.69 -12.87
CA GLY A 26 -3.15 12.40 -11.64
C GLY A 26 -2.01 12.53 -10.62
N VAL A 27 -2.18 13.37 -9.59
CA VAL A 27 -1.15 13.67 -8.56
C VAL A 27 -1.07 12.59 -7.48
N VAL A 28 -2.12 11.78 -7.33
CA VAL A 28 -2.25 10.75 -6.29
C VAL A 28 -2.56 9.38 -6.88
N VAL A 29 -2.08 8.34 -6.22
CA VAL A 29 -2.35 6.93 -6.51
C VAL A 29 -3.34 6.41 -5.48
N ALA A 30 -4.47 5.86 -5.94
CA ALA A 30 -5.48 5.28 -5.07
C ALA A 30 -5.24 3.77 -4.86
N VAL A 31 -4.96 3.39 -3.61
CA VAL A 31 -4.79 2.00 -3.17
C VAL A 31 -6.08 1.52 -2.53
N ARG A 32 -6.78 0.63 -3.22
CA ARG A 32 -7.99 -0.04 -2.70
C ARG A 32 -7.61 -1.41 -2.19
N THR A 33 -7.84 -1.66 -0.89
CA THR A 33 -7.54 -2.97 -0.28
C THR A 33 -8.27 -4.11 -0.97
N ARG A 34 -9.49 -3.88 -1.47
CA ARG A 34 -10.30 -4.90 -2.17
C ARG A 34 -9.70 -5.30 -3.53
N ASP A 35 -8.98 -4.40 -4.20
CA ASP A 35 -8.36 -4.67 -5.50
C ASP A 35 -7.12 -5.58 -5.35
N ILE A 36 -6.54 -5.64 -4.14
CA ILE A 36 -5.36 -6.45 -3.81
C ILE A 36 -5.75 -7.74 -3.08
N CYS A 37 -6.60 -7.62 -2.07
CA CYS A 37 -6.95 -8.72 -1.16
C CYS A 37 -8.26 -9.44 -1.54
N GLY A 38 -9.06 -8.91 -2.47
CA GLY A 38 -10.38 -9.44 -2.78
C GLY A 38 -11.25 -9.57 -1.52
N MET A 39 -11.73 -10.78 -1.26
CA MET A 39 -12.51 -11.13 -0.07
C MET A 39 -11.69 -11.75 1.07
N ASP A 40 -10.36 -11.90 0.94
CA ASP A 40 -9.53 -12.47 2.00
C ASP A 40 -9.41 -11.50 3.19
N ARG A 41 -10.15 -11.80 4.26
CA ARG A 41 -10.14 -11.02 5.51
C ARG A 41 -8.78 -11.00 6.20
N ARG A 42 -7.94 -12.03 6.04
CA ARG A 42 -6.58 -12.07 6.60
C ARG A 42 -5.66 -11.12 5.86
N CYS A 43 -5.69 -11.14 4.53
CA CYS A 43 -5.02 -10.15 3.69
C CYS A 43 -5.49 -8.73 4.03
N GLY A 44 -6.80 -8.50 4.11
CA GLY A 44 -7.36 -7.17 4.39
C GLY A 44 -6.87 -6.57 5.72
N ARG A 45 -6.76 -7.38 6.78
CA ARG A 45 -6.20 -6.92 8.08
C ARG A 45 -4.71 -6.63 8.03
N ALA A 46 -3.94 -7.48 7.33
CA ALA A 46 -2.51 -7.27 7.13
C ALA A 46 -2.26 -5.97 6.35
N MET A 47 -3.01 -5.80 5.25
CA MET A 47 -2.94 -4.63 4.39
C MET A 47 -3.35 -3.35 5.11
N HIS A 48 -4.43 -3.37 5.89
CA HIS A 48 -4.84 -2.25 6.73
C HIS A 48 -3.72 -1.82 7.69
N SER A 49 -3.10 -2.79 8.37
CA SER A 49 -2.02 -2.51 9.31
C SER A 49 -0.78 -1.93 8.62
N LEU A 50 -0.44 -2.44 7.43
CA LEU A 50 0.66 -1.93 6.61
C LEU A 50 0.40 -0.49 6.14
N MET A 51 -0.79 -0.24 5.58
CA MET A 51 -1.17 1.10 5.15
C MET A 51 -1.22 2.10 6.30
N MET A 52 -1.67 1.68 7.48
CA MET A 52 -1.65 2.56 8.66
C MET A 52 -0.23 2.92 9.10
N ARG A 53 0.78 2.06 8.85
CA ARG A 53 2.19 2.43 9.10
C ARG A 53 2.70 3.46 8.09
N LEU A 54 2.33 3.32 6.82
CA LEU A 54 2.64 4.34 5.80
C LEU A 54 1.96 5.67 6.13
N VAL A 55 0.71 5.62 6.61
CA VAL A 55 0.00 6.82 7.10
C VAL A 55 0.71 7.45 8.29
N ALA A 56 1.17 6.65 9.25
CA ALA A 56 1.90 7.16 10.41
C ALA A 56 3.26 7.79 10.01
N LYS A 57 3.89 7.32 8.94
CA LYS A 57 5.09 7.93 8.34
C LYS A 57 4.80 9.16 7.46
N GLY A 58 3.52 9.51 7.25
CA GLY A 58 3.13 10.61 6.35
C GLY A 58 3.18 10.27 4.85
N LEU A 59 3.50 9.02 4.49
CA LEU A 59 3.68 8.57 3.11
C LEU A 59 2.36 8.19 2.41
N ALA A 60 1.28 8.08 3.18
CA ALA A 60 -0.05 7.78 2.67
C ALA A 60 -1.10 8.53 3.48
N ARG A 61 -2.28 8.75 2.88
CA ARG A 61 -3.45 9.31 3.55
C ARG A 61 -4.61 8.35 3.45
N ARG A 62 -5.30 8.11 4.57
CA ARG A 62 -6.55 7.37 4.55
C ARG A 62 -7.66 8.26 3.99
N HIS A 63 -8.33 7.82 2.92
CA HIS A 63 -9.44 8.55 2.33
C HIS A 63 -10.79 8.00 2.82
N LYS A 64 -11.00 6.68 2.69
CA LYS A 64 -12.19 5.96 3.16
C LYS A 64 -11.80 4.58 3.69
N LYS A 65 -12.75 3.84 4.27
CA LYS A 65 -12.49 2.46 4.72
C LYS A 65 -11.99 1.61 3.54
N GLY A 66 -10.77 1.07 3.67
CA GLY A 66 -10.15 0.25 2.63
C GLY A 66 -9.64 1.03 1.41
N VAL A 67 -9.58 2.37 1.47
CA VAL A 67 -9.04 3.22 0.40
C VAL A 67 -8.02 4.20 0.97
N TYR A 68 -6.82 4.15 0.41
CA TYR A 68 -5.69 5.00 0.79
C TYR A 68 -5.18 5.72 -0.44
N LEU A 69 -4.67 6.93 -0.24
CA LEU A 69 -4.07 7.77 -1.27
C LEU A 69 -2.59 7.88 -0.97
N ILE A 70 -1.77 7.75 -2.00
CA ILE A 70 -0.33 7.98 -1.94
C ILE A 70 -0.03 9.09 -2.93
N GLU A 71 0.70 10.12 -2.52
CA GLU A 71 1.14 11.14 -3.45
C GLU A 71 2.18 10.56 -4.40
N ARG A 72 2.12 10.92 -5.68
CA ARG A 72 3.08 10.40 -6.67
C ARG A 72 4.53 10.73 -6.30
N ALA A 73 4.77 11.91 -5.74
CA ALA A 73 6.09 12.32 -5.27
C ALA A 73 6.62 11.39 -4.16
N ALA A 74 5.72 10.83 -3.33
CA ALA A 74 6.06 9.93 -2.24
C ALA A 74 6.17 8.46 -2.67
N VAL A 75 5.95 8.12 -3.95
CA VAL A 75 5.95 6.72 -4.42
C VAL A 75 7.30 6.05 -4.20
N GLU A 76 8.40 6.70 -4.61
CA GLU A 76 9.74 6.13 -4.45
C GLU A 76 10.10 5.95 -2.97
N GLU A 77 9.67 6.88 -2.12
CA GLU A 77 9.86 6.79 -0.67
C GLU A 77 9.01 5.66 -0.06
N VAL A 78 7.76 5.48 -0.52
CA VAL A 78 6.92 4.33 -0.14
C VAL A 78 7.59 3.02 -0.55
N LEU A 79 8.09 2.92 -1.79
CA LEU A 79 8.76 1.72 -2.27
C LEU A 79 10.01 1.41 -1.44
N SER A 80 10.76 2.43 -1.03
CA SER A 80 11.94 2.30 -0.17
C SER A 80 11.56 1.83 1.24
N ALA A 81 10.57 2.49 1.86
CA ALA A 81 10.06 2.09 3.18
C ALA A 81 9.49 0.67 3.19
N LEU A 82 8.85 0.25 2.09
CA LEU A 82 8.36 -1.11 1.92
C LEU A 82 9.51 -2.13 1.82
N LYS A 83 10.60 -1.81 1.10
CA LYS A 83 11.79 -2.68 1.02
C LYS A 83 12.48 -2.86 2.37
N GLU A 84 12.56 -1.83 3.20
CA GLU A 84 13.13 -1.92 4.56
C GLU A 84 12.35 -2.86 5.50
N TRP A 85 11.07 -3.11 5.20
CA TRP A 85 10.21 -3.98 6.02
C TRP A 85 10.18 -5.45 5.56
N ILE A 86 10.92 -5.78 4.50
CA ILE A 86 11.12 -7.14 3.97
C ILE A 86 12.31 -7.78 4.67
#